data_AF-A0A074RJT6-F1
#
_entry.id   AF-A0A074RJT6-F1
#
_cell.length_a   1.000
_cell.length_b   1.000
_cell.length_c   1.000
_cell.angle_alpha   90.00
_cell.angle_beta   90.00
_cell.angle_gamma   90.00
#
_symmetry.space_group_name_H-M   'P 1'
#
loop_
_entity.id
_entity.type
_entity.pdbx_description
1 polymer ?
#
loop_
_entity_poly.entity_id
_entity_poly.type
_entity_poly.pdbx_seq_one_letter_code
_entity_poly.pdbx_strand_id
1 'polypeptide(L)'
;MFQVGSRTSSREPIELAETGEIVDLMLKFIYPRQSATVTSFETLDNALQAANKYQLDDMYQQLRHQLMSRESLVSVYTDSLKALGVSSTHGFKKETLVASALAHGNYDFTTVDGLLQLAKNAPEAIPWIIIIGIPSVKSKVISDVLFNYNKYPMKPPKKLCNVCRKDRAYGYLDRNSPDTHYSPPEWLARWAHGLFKTLKIRPREDWKACFDVGFLFKAVGRYGGTPIRSMNGNCTCLDSFSRREGARAFLRWSEDVYDCLAARLVGLRELEGLME
;
A
#
# COMPACT_ATOMS: atom_id res chain seq x y z
N MET A 1 -29.01 27.97 -54.40
CA MET A 1 -30.20 27.18 -54.77
C MET A 1 -30.35 26.10 -53.72
N PHE A 2 -31.13 26.36 -52.67
CA PHE A 2 -31.35 25.40 -51.59
C PHE A 2 -32.44 24.43 -52.04
N GLN A 3 -32.06 23.19 -52.37
CA GLN A 3 -33.02 22.11 -52.48
C GLN A 3 -33.51 21.77 -51.08
N VAL A 4 -34.68 22.30 -50.75
CA VAL A 4 -35.48 21.87 -49.60
C VAL A 4 -35.97 20.46 -49.91
N GLY A 5 -35.24 19.48 -49.36
CA GLY A 5 -35.58 18.07 -49.46
C GLY A 5 -36.92 17.77 -48.79
N SER A 6 -37.82 17.24 -49.62
CA SER A 6 -39.02 16.43 -49.35
C SER A 6 -39.43 16.20 -47.88
N ARG A 7 -40.64 16.66 -47.56
CA ARG A 7 -41.43 16.25 -46.40
C ARG A 7 -41.90 14.81 -46.57
N THR A 8 -41.12 13.85 -46.08
CA THR A 8 -41.66 12.57 -45.59
C THR A 8 -41.51 12.57 -44.07
N SER A 9 -42.48 13.17 -43.38
CA SER A 9 -42.54 13.10 -41.91
C SER A 9 -43.01 11.70 -41.49
N SER A 10 -42.14 10.70 -41.56
CA SER A 10 -42.28 9.59 -40.61
C SER A 10 -41.83 10.16 -39.26
N ARG A 11 -42.80 10.45 -38.39
CA ARG A 11 -42.52 10.69 -36.97
C ARG A 11 -42.18 9.34 -36.32
N GLU A 12 -41.12 8.70 -36.79
CA GLU A 12 -40.63 7.49 -36.15
C GLU A 12 -39.92 7.92 -34.86
N PRO A 13 -40.33 7.36 -33.71
CA PRO A 13 -39.64 7.62 -32.46
C PRO A 13 -38.20 7.13 -32.59
N ILE A 14 -37.23 8.01 -32.31
CA ILE A 14 -35.83 7.62 -32.21
C ILE A 14 -35.65 6.97 -30.85
N GLU A 15 -35.36 5.67 -30.84
CA GLU A 15 -35.04 4.94 -29.63
C GLU A 15 -33.60 5.24 -29.19
N LEU A 16 -33.45 5.70 -27.96
CA LEU A 16 -32.14 5.94 -27.32
C LEU A 16 -31.94 4.89 -26.22
N ALA A 17 -30.70 4.43 -26.08
CA ALA A 17 -30.32 3.42 -25.09
C ALA A 17 -30.03 4.02 -23.70
N GLU A 18 -29.89 5.34 -23.64
CA GLU A 18 -29.48 6.15 -22.51
C GLU A 18 -30.67 6.45 -21.59
N THR A 19 -30.39 6.66 -20.31
CA THR A 19 -31.44 7.04 -19.37
C THR A 19 -31.96 8.45 -19.67
N GLY A 20 -33.21 8.73 -19.31
CA GLY A 20 -33.82 10.05 -19.51
C GLY A 20 -33.02 11.20 -18.89
N GLU A 21 -32.32 10.95 -17.78
CA GLU A 21 -31.45 11.93 -17.13
C GLU A 21 -30.24 12.32 -18.00
N ILE A 22 -29.59 11.34 -18.65
CA ILE A 22 -28.46 11.59 -19.53
C ILE A 22 -28.91 12.29 -20.80
N VAL A 23 -30.07 11.90 -21.35
CA VAL A 23 -30.65 12.57 -22.52
C VAL A 23 -31.02 14.01 -22.22
N ASP A 24 -31.66 14.28 -21.07
CA ASP A 24 -31.96 15.66 -20.62
C ASP A 24 -30.67 16.48 -20.49
N LEU A 25 -29.63 15.89 -19.92
CA LEU A 25 -28.32 16.53 -19.78
C LEU A 25 -27.69 16.83 -21.14
N MET A 26 -27.68 15.88 -22.08
CA MET A 26 -27.22 16.09 -23.46
C MET A 26 -27.99 17.21 -24.14
N LEU A 27 -29.32 17.23 -24.03
CA LEU A 27 -30.17 18.27 -24.61
C LEU A 27 -29.88 19.65 -24.00
N LYS A 28 -29.57 19.73 -22.70
CA LYS A 28 -29.14 20.97 -22.04
C LYS A 28 -27.78 21.46 -22.56
N PHE A 29 -26.87 20.57 -22.94
CA PHE A 29 -25.60 20.98 -23.57
C PHE A 29 -25.79 21.44 -25.02
N ILE A 30 -26.66 20.77 -25.80
CA ILE A 30 -26.94 21.13 -27.20
C ILE A 30 -27.78 22.42 -27.29
N TYR A 31 -28.75 22.58 -26.39
CA TYR A 31 -29.66 23.72 -26.32
C TYR A 31 -29.60 24.40 -24.94
N PRO A 32 -28.51 25.12 -24.65
CA PRO A 32 -28.26 25.70 -23.33
C PRO A 32 -29.28 26.78 -22.99
N ARG A 33 -30.31 26.39 -22.24
CA ARG A 33 -31.24 27.30 -21.55
C ARG A 33 -30.90 27.47 -20.07
N GLN A 34 -30.28 26.45 -19.46
CA GLN A 34 -29.86 26.40 -18.06
C GLN A 34 -28.54 25.62 -17.97
N SER A 35 -27.71 25.93 -16.97
CA SER A 35 -26.44 25.23 -16.73
C SER A 35 -26.70 23.77 -16.35
N ALA A 36 -26.20 22.83 -17.16
CA ALA A 36 -26.26 21.41 -16.84
C ALA A 36 -25.42 21.13 -15.59
N THR A 37 -26.09 20.63 -14.54
CA THR A 37 -25.45 20.34 -13.25
C THR A 37 -25.39 18.84 -13.06
N VAL A 38 -24.18 18.31 -12.89
CA VAL A 38 -23.97 16.88 -12.61
C VAL A 38 -23.86 16.70 -11.10
N THR A 39 -24.70 15.82 -10.55
CA THR A 39 -24.84 15.64 -9.09
C THR A 39 -24.08 14.41 -8.57
N SER A 40 -23.72 13.47 -9.42
CA SER A 40 -23.05 12.22 -9.03
C SER A 40 -21.96 11.79 -10.02
N PHE A 41 -20.95 11.06 -9.52
CA PHE A 41 -19.87 10.51 -10.35
C PHE A 41 -20.36 9.45 -11.35
N GLU A 42 -21.44 8.72 -11.03
CA GLU A 42 -22.05 7.75 -11.94
C GLU A 42 -22.72 8.46 -13.12
N THR A 43 -23.50 9.51 -12.84
CA THR A 43 -24.10 10.36 -13.88
C THR A 43 -23.01 11.01 -14.74
N LEU A 44 -21.88 11.43 -14.13
CA LEU A 44 -20.74 11.97 -14.85
C LEU A 44 -20.12 10.95 -15.81
N ASP A 45 -19.87 9.72 -15.34
CA ASP A 45 -19.29 8.64 -16.15
C ASP A 45 -20.19 8.29 -17.35
N ASN A 46 -21.48 8.08 -17.10
CA ASN A 46 -22.47 7.81 -18.14
C ASN A 46 -22.59 8.98 -19.14
N ALA A 47 -22.56 10.22 -18.66
CA ALA A 47 -22.61 11.40 -19.51
C ALA A 47 -21.35 11.53 -20.38
N LEU A 48 -20.17 11.21 -19.86
CA LEU A 48 -18.92 11.19 -20.64
C LEU A 48 -18.95 10.09 -21.72
N GLN A 49 -19.47 8.91 -21.39
CA GLN A 49 -19.66 7.82 -22.36
C GLN A 49 -20.62 8.23 -23.48
N ALA A 50 -21.76 8.85 -23.13
CA ALA A 50 -22.72 9.35 -24.10
C ALA A 50 -22.13 10.47 -24.97
N ALA A 51 -21.44 11.44 -24.37
CA ALA A 51 -20.78 12.53 -25.10
C ALA A 51 -19.75 11.98 -26.11
N ASN A 52 -18.96 10.97 -25.72
CA ASN A 52 -18.03 10.31 -26.63
C ASN A 52 -18.76 9.52 -27.75
N LYS A 53 -19.83 8.79 -27.41
CA LYS A 53 -20.63 8.01 -28.37
C LYS A 53 -21.27 8.90 -29.45
N TYR A 54 -21.81 10.04 -29.05
CA TYR A 54 -22.49 10.98 -29.94
C TYR A 54 -21.59 12.11 -30.46
N GLN A 55 -20.28 12.05 -30.19
CA GLN A 55 -19.28 13.04 -30.63
C GLN A 55 -19.64 14.47 -30.21
N LEU A 56 -20.15 14.63 -28.99
CA LEU A 56 -20.47 15.92 -28.38
C LEU A 56 -19.22 16.48 -27.68
N ASP A 57 -18.26 16.96 -28.46
CA ASP A 57 -16.95 17.42 -27.95
C ASP A 57 -17.06 18.54 -26.90
N ASP A 58 -17.95 19.51 -27.12
CA ASP A 58 -18.15 20.62 -26.19
C ASP A 58 -18.67 20.15 -24.83
N MET A 59 -19.63 19.22 -24.83
CA MET A 59 -20.14 18.59 -23.62
C MET A 59 -19.01 17.82 -22.92
N TYR A 60 -18.22 17.05 -23.67
CA TYR A 60 -17.11 16.28 -23.12
C TYR A 60 -16.06 17.16 -22.44
N GLN A 61 -15.67 18.29 -23.06
CA GLN A 61 -14.72 19.24 -22.45
C GLN A 61 -15.31 19.94 -21.22
N GLN A 62 -16.59 20.29 -21.24
CA GLN A 62 -17.23 20.93 -20.09
C GLN A 62 -17.37 19.98 -18.90
N LEU A 63 -17.75 18.72 -19.12
CA LEU A 63 -17.78 17.69 -18.07
C LEU A 63 -16.38 17.42 -17.50
N ARG A 64 -15.36 17.37 -18.35
CA ARG A 64 -13.96 17.30 -17.92
C ARG A 64 -13.54 18.51 -17.08
N HIS A 65 -14.00 19.71 -17.43
CA HIS A 65 -13.73 20.91 -16.64
C HIS A 65 -14.44 20.86 -15.28
N GLN A 66 -15.68 20.36 -15.22
CA GLN A 66 -16.40 20.15 -13.96
C GLN A 66 -15.67 19.18 -13.03
N LEU A 67 -15.02 18.13 -13.57
CA LEU A 67 -14.19 17.22 -12.77
C LEU A 67 -13.05 17.95 -12.05
N MET A 68 -12.50 19.00 -12.65
CA MET A 68 -11.37 19.77 -12.10
C MET A 68 -11.78 21.02 -11.32
N SER A 69 -13.05 21.43 -11.37
CA SER A 69 -13.55 22.62 -10.69
C SER A 69 -13.78 22.35 -9.20
N ARG A 70 -13.28 23.22 -8.32
CA ARG A 70 -13.48 23.11 -6.86
C ARG A 70 -14.93 23.29 -6.42
N GLU A 71 -15.71 24.01 -7.22
CA GLU A 71 -17.11 24.31 -6.93
C GLU A 71 -18.06 23.19 -7.38
N SER A 72 -17.54 22.21 -8.12
CA SER A 72 -18.31 21.08 -8.60
C SER A 72 -18.46 20.01 -7.52
N LEU A 73 -19.67 19.45 -7.42
CA LEU A 73 -19.97 18.32 -6.53
C LEU A 73 -19.21 17.05 -6.95
N VAL A 74 -18.91 16.93 -8.24
CA VAL A 74 -18.23 15.79 -8.87
C VAL A 74 -16.78 16.13 -9.20
N SER A 75 -16.05 16.71 -8.24
CA SER A 75 -14.69 17.16 -8.45
C SER A 75 -13.65 16.23 -7.85
N VAL A 76 -12.41 16.32 -8.35
CA VAL A 76 -11.26 15.64 -7.75
C VAL A 76 -11.06 16.03 -6.27
N TYR A 77 -11.53 17.21 -5.87
CA TYR A 77 -11.37 17.73 -4.51
C TYR A 77 -12.47 17.27 -3.55
N THR A 78 -13.65 16.85 -4.06
CA THR A 78 -14.72 16.29 -3.22
C THR A 78 -14.49 14.81 -2.94
N ASP A 79 -14.23 14.02 -3.99
CA ASP A 79 -13.91 12.60 -3.87
C ASP A 79 -12.83 12.21 -4.90
N SER A 80 -11.59 12.16 -4.42
CA SER A 80 -10.41 11.87 -5.24
C SER A 80 -10.40 10.43 -5.79
N LEU A 81 -11.05 9.47 -5.13
CA LEU A 81 -11.05 8.07 -5.56
C LEU A 81 -12.04 7.86 -6.72
N LYS A 82 -13.26 8.38 -6.58
CA LYS A 82 -14.25 8.29 -7.66
C LYS A 82 -13.82 9.09 -8.88
N ALA A 83 -13.24 10.27 -8.65
CA ALA A 83 -12.67 11.07 -9.72
C ALA A 83 -11.53 10.34 -10.46
N LEU A 84 -10.67 9.61 -9.72
CA LEU A 84 -9.60 8.79 -10.29
C LEU A 84 -10.15 7.64 -11.15
N GLY A 85 -11.23 6.99 -10.71
CA GLY A 85 -11.91 5.95 -11.47
C GLY A 85 -12.42 6.49 -12.82
N VAL A 86 -13.21 7.56 -12.78
CA VAL A 86 -13.77 8.19 -13.99
C VAL A 86 -12.64 8.70 -14.92
N SER A 87 -11.64 9.39 -14.38
CA SER A 87 -10.55 9.92 -15.19
C SER A 87 -9.70 8.83 -15.84
N SER A 88 -9.55 7.68 -15.18
CA SER A 88 -8.81 6.54 -15.72
C SER A 88 -9.59 5.82 -16.83
N THR A 89 -10.90 5.63 -16.67
CA THR A 89 -11.78 5.02 -17.68
C THR A 89 -11.78 5.81 -18.99
N HIS A 90 -11.83 7.14 -18.91
CA HIS A 90 -11.87 8.03 -20.09
C HIS A 90 -10.50 8.49 -20.59
N GLY A 91 -9.40 8.00 -20.00
CA GLY A 91 -8.04 8.31 -20.46
C GLY A 91 -7.55 9.75 -20.18
N PHE A 92 -8.12 10.42 -19.17
CA PHE A 92 -7.77 11.78 -18.76
C PHE A 92 -6.46 11.83 -17.96
N LYS A 93 -5.33 11.69 -18.67
CA LYS A 93 -4.00 11.55 -18.04
C LYS A 93 -3.65 12.63 -17.02
N LYS A 94 -3.98 13.90 -17.27
CA LYS A 94 -3.61 15.01 -16.36
C LYS A 94 -4.44 14.97 -15.08
N GLU A 95 -5.74 14.72 -15.24
CA GLU A 95 -6.72 14.64 -14.17
C GLU A 95 -6.45 13.41 -13.30
N THR A 96 -6.14 12.27 -13.91
CA THR A 96 -5.72 11.04 -13.22
C THR A 96 -4.51 11.27 -12.34
N LEU A 97 -3.51 12.03 -12.81
CA LEU A 97 -2.32 12.34 -11.99
C LEU A 97 -2.67 13.20 -10.78
N VAL A 98 -3.53 14.21 -10.94
CA VAL A 98 -3.97 15.08 -9.83
C VAL A 98 -4.82 14.29 -8.84
N ALA A 99 -5.76 13.48 -9.33
CA ALA A 99 -6.62 12.62 -8.52
C ALA A 99 -5.82 11.60 -7.73
N SER A 100 -4.83 10.97 -8.35
CA SER A 100 -3.91 10.04 -7.70
C SER A 100 -3.10 10.71 -6.59
N ALA A 101 -2.55 11.90 -6.84
CA ALA A 101 -1.80 12.65 -5.84
C ALA A 101 -2.66 13.05 -4.63
N LEU A 102 -3.89 13.49 -4.87
CA LEU A 102 -4.84 13.84 -3.80
C LEU A 102 -5.32 12.60 -3.03
N ALA A 103 -5.62 11.50 -3.73
CA ALA A 103 -5.97 10.24 -3.10
C ALA A 103 -4.82 9.72 -2.22
N HIS A 104 -3.58 9.84 -2.66
CA HIS A 104 -2.41 9.49 -1.86
C HIS A 104 -2.25 10.35 -0.60
N GLY A 105 -2.65 11.62 -0.65
CA GLY A 105 -2.68 12.49 0.54
C GLY A 105 -3.79 12.14 1.53
N ASN A 106 -4.92 11.61 1.04
CA ASN A 106 -6.11 11.33 1.84
C ASN A 106 -6.13 9.92 2.44
N TYR A 107 -5.43 8.96 1.82
CA TYR A 107 -5.44 7.54 2.22
C TYR A 107 -4.03 6.99 2.41
N ASP A 108 -3.77 6.36 3.57
CA ASP A 108 -2.52 5.63 3.80
C ASP A 108 -2.65 4.16 3.34
N PHE A 109 -2.24 3.90 2.11
CA PHE A 109 -2.22 2.54 1.52
C PHE A 109 -1.23 1.57 2.18
N THR A 110 -0.46 2.03 3.17
CA THR A 110 0.58 1.25 3.84
C THR A 110 0.20 0.82 5.25
N THR A 111 -1.01 1.16 5.71
CA THR A 111 -1.55 0.75 7.00
C THR A 111 -2.81 -0.10 6.83
N VAL A 112 -3.11 -0.91 7.85
CA VAL A 112 -4.34 -1.71 7.88
C VAL A 112 -5.56 -0.78 7.86
N ASP A 113 -5.57 0.23 8.72
CA ASP A 113 -6.69 1.18 8.85
C ASP A 113 -6.97 1.93 7.56
N GLY A 114 -5.92 2.38 6.86
CA GLY A 114 -6.06 3.07 5.58
C GLY A 114 -6.62 2.17 4.48
N LEU A 115 -6.21 0.89 4.43
CA LEU A 115 -6.81 -0.09 3.49
C LEU A 115 -8.26 -0.43 3.85
N LEU A 116 -8.61 -0.50 5.14
CA LEU A 116 -10.00 -0.71 5.57
C LEU A 116 -10.89 0.48 5.21
N GLN A 117 -10.39 1.71 5.37
CA GLN A 117 -11.09 2.91 4.92
C GLN A 117 -11.28 2.92 3.40
N LEU A 118 -10.25 2.52 2.65
CA LEU A 118 -10.33 2.38 1.21
C LEU A 118 -11.41 1.37 0.80
N ALA A 119 -11.43 0.18 1.44
CA ALA A 119 -12.43 -0.85 1.16
C ALA A 119 -13.87 -0.38 1.44
N LYS A 120 -14.07 0.44 2.49
CA LYS A 120 -15.37 1.02 2.81
C LYS A 120 -15.83 2.06 1.79
N ASN A 121 -14.91 2.91 1.32
CA ASN A 121 -15.23 4.02 0.43
C ASN A 121 -15.27 3.61 -1.06
N ALA A 122 -14.53 2.57 -1.43
CA ALA A 122 -14.41 2.04 -2.78
C ALA A 122 -14.41 0.49 -2.77
N PRO A 123 -15.57 -0.15 -2.63
CA PRO A 123 -15.68 -1.62 -2.62
C PRO A 123 -15.11 -2.30 -3.87
N GLU A 124 -15.14 -1.63 -5.02
CA GLU A 124 -14.52 -2.09 -6.28
C GLU A 124 -12.99 -2.26 -6.19
N ALA A 125 -12.35 -1.62 -5.22
CA ALA A 125 -10.91 -1.72 -4.99
C ALA A 125 -10.51 -2.97 -4.17
N ILE A 126 -11.47 -3.69 -3.57
CA ILE A 126 -11.20 -4.85 -2.68
C ILE A 126 -10.27 -5.90 -3.33
N PRO A 127 -10.47 -6.34 -4.59
CA PRO A 127 -9.54 -7.29 -5.22
C PRO A 127 -8.09 -6.78 -5.29
N TRP A 128 -7.91 -5.49 -5.53
CA TRP A 128 -6.58 -4.86 -5.58
C TRP A 128 -5.97 -4.70 -4.19
N ILE A 129 -6.78 -4.41 -3.18
CA ILE A 129 -6.37 -4.40 -1.77
C ILE A 129 -5.83 -5.78 -1.37
N ILE A 130 -6.48 -6.86 -1.79
CA ILE A 130 -6.05 -8.22 -1.48
C ILE A 130 -4.72 -8.55 -2.17
N ILE A 131 -4.62 -8.30 -3.47
CA ILE A 131 -3.46 -8.70 -4.28
C ILE A 131 -2.23 -7.84 -3.98
N ILE A 132 -2.41 -6.53 -3.74
CA ILE A 132 -1.31 -5.56 -3.64
C ILE A 132 -1.23 -4.96 -2.25
N GLY A 133 -2.36 -4.53 -1.68
CA GLY A 133 -2.43 -3.85 -0.39
C GLY A 133 -1.94 -4.73 0.77
N ILE A 134 -2.54 -5.90 0.96
CA ILE A 134 -2.20 -6.82 2.07
C ILE A 134 -0.71 -7.21 2.03
N PRO A 135 -0.12 -7.66 0.91
CA PRO A 135 1.31 -7.95 0.84
C PRO A 135 2.20 -6.74 1.11
N SER A 136 1.76 -5.53 0.74
CA SER A 136 2.49 -4.28 0.96
C SER A 136 2.51 -3.92 2.45
N VAL A 137 1.36 -3.93 3.11
CA VAL A 137 1.25 -3.70 4.56
C VAL A 137 2.02 -4.76 5.34
N LYS A 138 1.85 -6.03 4.99
CA LYS A 138 2.61 -7.15 5.58
C LYS A 138 4.11 -6.91 5.46
N SER A 139 4.60 -6.55 4.26
CA SER A 139 6.01 -6.27 4.02
C SER A 139 6.51 -5.07 4.84
N LYS A 140 5.73 -3.99 4.90
CA LYS A 140 6.07 -2.80 5.68
C LYS A 140 6.18 -3.12 7.17
N VAL A 141 5.16 -3.75 7.75
CA VAL A 141 5.14 -4.09 9.18
C VAL A 141 6.30 -5.02 9.54
N ILE A 142 6.56 -6.06 8.74
CA ILE A 142 7.69 -6.96 8.98
C ILE A 142 9.02 -6.18 8.88
N SER A 143 9.16 -5.32 7.88
CA SER A 143 10.37 -4.49 7.72
C SER A 143 10.57 -3.54 8.91
N ASP A 144 9.53 -2.83 9.31
CA ASP A 144 9.56 -1.84 10.40
C ASP A 144 9.92 -2.47 11.75
N VAL A 145 9.49 -3.71 11.99
CA VAL A 145 9.86 -4.45 13.19
C VAL A 145 11.28 -4.99 13.07
N LEU A 146 11.59 -5.74 12.01
CA LEU A 146 12.85 -6.50 11.90
C LEU A 146 14.09 -5.63 11.67
N PHE A 147 13.97 -4.48 11.02
CA PHE A 147 15.12 -3.62 10.72
C PHE A 147 15.33 -2.50 11.73
N ASN A 148 14.54 -2.45 12.80
CA ASN A 148 14.68 -1.47 13.87
C ASN A 148 15.54 -1.97 15.04
N TYR A 149 16.81 -2.26 14.75
CA TYR A 149 17.72 -2.94 15.68
C TYR A 149 18.01 -2.20 17.00
N ASN A 150 17.66 -0.92 17.08
CA ASN A 150 17.87 -0.06 18.24
C ASN A 150 16.71 -0.09 19.24
N LYS A 151 15.54 -0.55 18.82
CA LYS A 151 14.32 -0.53 19.60
C LYS A 151 13.83 -1.95 19.88
N TYR A 152 12.97 -2.08 20.87
CA TYR A 152 12.22 -3.30 21.10
C TYR A 152 11.35 -3.62 19.86
N PRO A 153 11.23 -4.89 19.42
CA PRO A 153 11.79 -6.11 20.02
C PRO A 153 13.19 -6.49 19.50
N MET A 154 13.69 -5.83 18.45
CA MET A 154 14.93 -6.24 17.77
C MET A 154 16.23 -5.92 18.53
N LYS A 155 16.16 -5.13 19.60
CA LYS A 155 17.29 -4.90 20.51
C LYS A 155 17.55 -6.18 21.34
N PRO A 156 18.64 -6.93 21.06
CA PRO A 156 18.88 -8.19 21.75
C PRO A 156 19.23 -7.97 23.23
N PRO A 157 18.81 -8.85 24.15
CA PRO A 157 19.20 -8.77 25.54
C PRO A 157 20.71 -8.93 25.73
N LYS A 158 21.24 -8.33 26.81
CA LYS A 158 22.69 -8.29 27.11
C LYS A 158 23.37 -9.67 27.08
N LYS A 159 22.63 -10.75 27.31
CA LYS A 159 23.13 -12.14 27.35
C LYS A 159 23.37 -12.75 25.97
N LEU A 160 22.86 -12.17 24.87
CA LEU A 160 22.97 -12.75 23.52
C LEU A 160 24.18 -12.28 22.72
N CYS A 161 24.73 -11.10 23.02
CA CYS A 161 26.02 -10.70 22.44
C CYS A 161 26.89 -9.92 23.43
N ASN A 162 27.87 -10.61 24.03
CA ASN A 162 28.91 -9.97 24.84
C ASN A 162 30.07 -9.41 23.99
N VAL A 163 30.35 -9.97 22.81
CA VAL A 163 31.50 -9.61 21.96
C VAL A 163 31.22 -8.36 21.11
N CYS A 164 30.09 -8.31 20.40
CA CYS A 164 29.58 -7.12 19.68
C CYS A 164 29.36 -5.91 20.59
N ARG A 165 29.39 -6.11 21.92
CA ARG A 165 29.32 -5.05 22.92
C ARG A 165 30.69 -4.60 23.40
N LYS A 166 31.72 -5.46 23.39
CA LYS A 166 33.08 -5.14 23.86
C LYS A 166 33.87 -4.24 22.92
N ASP A 167 33.54 -4.21 21.62
CA ASP A 167 34.09 -3.19 20.70
C ASP A 167 33.63 -1.76 21.05
N ARG A 168 32.66 -1.60 21.97
CA ARG A 168 32.34 -0.29 22.56
C ARG A 168 33.30 0.15 23.67
N ALA A 169 34.08 -0.76 24.25
CA ALA A 169 35.01 -0.42 25.33
C ALA A 169 36.35 0.12 24.82
N TYR A 170 36.68 -0.09 23.54
CA TYR A 170 37.82 0.56 22.88
C TYR A 170 37.45 1.92 22.24
N GLY A 171 36.20 2.37 22.38
CA GLY A 171 35.79 3.75 22.16
C GLY A 171 36.24 4.66 23.31
N TYR A 172 37.56 4.78 23.52
CA TYR A 172 38.16 5.73 24.45
C TYR A 172 38.14 7.19 23.91
N LEU A 173 37.49 7.44 22.76
CA LEU A 173 37.60 8.72 22.06
C LEU A 173 36.33 9.55 21.94
N ASP A 174 35.16 9.12 22.39
CA ASP A 174 34.04 10.08 22.46
C ASP A 174 32.95 9.71 23.46
N ARG A 175 33.06 10.26 24.68
CA ARG A 175 32.01 10.22 25.70
C ARG A 175 30.89 11.25 25.43
N ASN A 176 31.05 12.12 24.44
CA ASN A 176 30.16 13.26 24.20
C ASN A 176 29.41 13.20 22.86
N SER A 177 29.60 12.15 22.05
CA SER A 177 28.78 11.97 20.84
C SER A 177 27.44 11.31 21.18
N PRO A 178 26.30 12.02 21.05
CA PRO A 178 24.97 11.43 21.20
C PRO A 178 24.62 10.41 20.10
N ASP A 179 25.44 10.31 19.05
CA ASP A 179 25.22 9.47 17.87
C ASP A 179 26.29 8.38 17.73
N THR A 180 26.39 7.49 18.70
CA THR A 180 27.07 6.21 18.46
C THR A 180 26.23 5.39 17.47
N HIS A 181 26.58 5.45 16.18
CA HIS A 181 25.99 4.62 15.13
C HIS A 181 25.97 3.16 15.56
N TYR A 182 24.77 2.65 15.89
CA TYR A 182 24.56 1.25 16.22
C TYR A 182 24.47 0.45 14.95
N SER A 183 25.58 -0.17 14.56
CA SER A 183 25.53 -1.27 13.60
C SER A 183 25.08 -2.53 14.33
N PRO A 184 24.00 -3.20 13.89
CA PRO A 184 23.57 -4.45 14.50
C PRO A 184 24.66 -5.52 14.35
N PRO A 185 24.72 -6.50 15.27
CA PRO A 185 25.51 -7.70 15.04
C PRO A 185 25.17 -8.32 13.68
N GLU A 186 26.19 -8.77 12.94
CA GLU A 186 25.98 -9.32 11.60
C GLU A 186 24.97 -10.48 11.59
N TRP A 187 25.06 -11.38 12.56
CA TRP A 187 24.12 -12.50 12.68
C TRP A 187 22.67 -12.02 12.80
N LEU A 188 22.43 -10.92 13.51
CA LEU A 188 21.12 -10.34 13.72
C LEU A 188 20.58 -9.77 12.42
N ALA A 189 21.42 -9.05 11.66
CA ALA A 189 21.04 -8.49 10.37
C ALA A 189 20.75 -9.59 9.34
N ARG A 190 21.59 -10.64 9.27
CA ARG A 190 21.37 -11.80 8.38
C ARG A 190 20.11 -12.60 8.76
N TRP A 191 19.88 -12.81 10.06
CA TRP A 191 18.66 -13.46 10.55
C TRP A 191 17.42 -12.65 10.20
N ALA A 192 17.41 -11.34 10.51
CA ALA A 192 16.31 -10.43 10.18
C ALA A 192 16.00 -10.43 8.67
N HIS A 193 17.03 -10.41 7.81
CA HIS A 193 16.85 -10.49 6.36
C HIS A 193 16.27 -11.83 5.90
N GLY A 194 16.79 -12.94 6.43
CA GLY A 194 16.27 -14.27 6.11
C GLY A 194 14.83 -14.46 6.55
N LEU A 195 14.50 -13.93 7.74
CA LEU A 195 13.15 -13.91 8.29
C LEU A 195 12.24 -13.06 7.42
N PHE A 196 12.62 -11.82 7.08
CA PHE A 196 11.86 -10.95 6.18
C PHE A 196 11.50 -11.63 4.85
N LYS A 197 12.48 -12.24 4.17
CA LYS A 197 12.25 -12.96 2.90
C LYS A 197 11.27 -14.13 3.06
N THR A 198 11.34 -14.84 4.17
CA THR A 198 10.55 -16.05 4.41
C THR A 198 9.12 -15.69 4.84
N LEU A 199 8.96 -14.76 5.79
CA LEU A 199 7.66 -14.37 6.35
C LEU A 199 6.78 -13.65 5.33
N LYS A 200 7.36 -12.95 4.35
CA LYS A 200 6.59 -12.34 3.25
C LYS A 200 5.74 -13.35 2.49
N ILE A 201 6.32 -14.51 2.19
CA ILE A 201 5.73 -15.52 1.32
C ILE A 201 4.93 -16.54 2.12
N ARG A 202 5.40 -16.93 3.32
CA ARG A 202 4.77 -17.98 4.10
C ARG A 202 3.46 -17.54 4.78
N PRO A 203 2.49 -18.47 4.89
CA PRO A 203 1.30 -18.28 5.71
C PRO A 203 1.70 -18.21 7.20
N ARG A 204 0.88 -17.54 8.01
CA ARG A 204 1.23 -17.17 9.40
C ARG A 204 1.39 -18.38 10.32
N GLU A 205 0.70 -19.45 10.02
CA GLU A 205 0.66 -20.71 10.78
C GLU A 205 2.06 -21.36 10.82
N ASP A 206 2.83 -21.18 9.74
CA ASP A 206 4.17 -21.76 9.58
C ASP A 206 5.29 -20.86 10.11
N TRP A 207 4.95 -19.69 10.67
CA TRP A 207 5.95 -18.70 11.07
C TRP A 207 6.80 -19.18 12.23
N LYS A 208 6.23 -19.94 13.17
CA LYS A 208 6.91 -20.36 14.41
C LYS A 208 8.22 -21.10 14.15
N ALA A 209 8.27 -21.91 13.08
CA ALA A 209 9.47 -22.62 12.65
C ALA A 209 10.59 -21.70 12.15
N CYS A 210 10.33 -20.42 11.86
CA CYS A 210 11.33 -19.46 11.44
C CYS A 210 12.02 -18.73 12.62
N PHE A 211 11.49 -18.89 13.84
CA PHE A 211 12.03 -18.29 15.07
C PHE A 211 12.86 -19.27 15.90
N ASP A 212 13.10 -20.47 15.37
CA ASP A 212 13.92 -21.49 16.01
C ASP A 212 15.42 -21.22 15.79
N VAL A 213 16.25 -21.94 16.55
CA VAL A 213 17.71 -21.85 16.43
C VAL A 213 18.18 -22.44 15.08
N GLY A 214 17.48 -23.45 14.55
CA GLY A 214 17.83 -24.06 13.27
C GLY A 214 17.75 -23.07 12.10
N PHE A 215 16.69 -22.27 12.06
CA PHE A 215 16.51 -21.21 11.08
C PHE A 215 17.55 -20.11 11.23
N LEU A 216 17.97 -19.75 12.44
CA LEU A 216 19.07 -18.82 12.65
C LEU A 216 20.34 -19.27 11.92
N PHE A 217 20.78 -20.51 12.15
CA PHE A 217 21.96 -21.05 11.47
C PHE A 217 21.77 -21.11 9.95
N LYS A 218 20.59 -21.54 9.49
CA LYS A 218 20.25 -21.58 8.06
C LYS A 218 20.28 -20.19 7.42
N ALA A 219 19.69 -19.19 8.05
CA ALA A 219 19.62 -17.82 7.54
C ALA A 219 21.03 -17.20 7.49
N VAL A 220 21.81 -17.35 8.55
CA VAL A 220 23.18 -16.82 8.59
C VAL A 220 24.07 -17.46 7.54
N GLY A 221 23.99 -18.79 7.35
CA GLY A 221 24.79 -19.51 6.37
C GLY A 221 24.34 -19.34 4.91
N ARG A 222 23.05 -19.07 4.66
CA ARG A 222 22.52 -18.85 3.30
C ARG A 222 22.77 -17.43 2.79
N TYR A 223 22.79 -16.43 3.67
CA TYR A 223 22.88 -15.01 3.31
C TYR A 223 24.26 -14.38 3.56
N GLY A 224 25.26 -15.21 3.84
CA GLY A 224 26.67 -14.88 3.72
C GLY A 224 27.50 -16.11 4.07
N GLY A 225 28.79 -16.11 3.71
CA GLY A 225 29.71 -17.21 4.05
C GLY A 225 29.92 -17.35 5.56
N THR A 226 31.04 -17.95 5.95
CA THR A 226 31.45 -18.02 7.37
C THR A 226 31.25 -16.66 8.07
N PRO A 227 30.66 -16.63 9.27
CA PRO A 227 30.38 -15.38 10.00
C PRO A 227 31.65 -14.52 10.08
N ILE A 228 31.53 -13.20 9.97
CA ILE A 228 32.66 -12.28 10.17
C ILE A 228 33.16 -12.53 11.58
N ARG A 229 34.30 -13.22 11.68
CA ARG A 229 35.07 -13.30 12.90
C ARG A 229 35.69 -11.92 13.08
N SER A 230 35.61 -11.35 14.28
CA SER A 230 36.46 -10.20 14.64
C SER A 230 37.92 -10.50 14.25
N MET A 231 38.77 -9.49 14.03
CA MET A 231 40.21 -9.72 13.74
C MET A 231 40.90 -10.71 14.72
N ASN A 232 40.37 -10.85 15.93
CA ASN A 232 40.83 -11.82 16.95
C ASN A 232 40.17 -13.21 16.87
N GLY A 233 39.43 -13.56 15.82
CA GLY A 233 38.78 -14.86 15.65
C GLY A 233 37.52 -15.10 16.52
N ASN A 234 37.16 -14.18 17.42
CA ASN A 234 36.30 -14.44 18.58
C ASN A 234 34.84 -13.98 18.47
N CYS A 235 34.25 -13.85 17.27
CA CYS A 235 32.79 -13.65 17.19
C CYS A 235 32.07 -14.98 17.52
N THR A 236 31.98 -15.28 18.81
CA THR A 236 31.41 -16.52 19.37
C THR A 236 29.89 -16.46 19.53
N CYS A 237 29.21 -15.48 18.93
CA CYS A 237 27.77 -15.30 19.13
C CYS A 237 26.99 -16.53 18.68
N LEU A 238 27.36 -17.07 17.52
CA LEU A 238 26.79 -18.32 16.99
C LEU A 238 27.20 -19.53 17.82
N ASP A 239 28.45 -19.61 18.25
CA ASP A 239 28.91 -20.67 19.17
C ASP A 239 28.19 -20.61 20.53
N SER A 240 27.78 -19.42 20.96
CA SER A 240 27.00 -19.22 22.19
C SER A 240 25.58 -19.74 22.02
N PHE A 241 24.97 -19.59 20.84
CA PHE A 241 23.67 -20.19 20.52
C PHE A 241 23.73 -21.71 20.43
N SER A 242 24.89 -22.30 20.10
CA SER A 242 25.09 -23.76 20.17
C SER A 242 25.08 -24.30 21.60
N ARG A 243 25.28 -23.45 22.63
CA ARG A 243 25.18 -23.83 24.04
C ARG A 243 23.73 -23.75 24.51
N ARG A 244 23.32 -24.68 25.40
CA ARG A 244 21.94 -24.78 25.94
C ARG A 244 21.41 -23.47 26.54
N GLU A 245 22.26 -22.65 27.15
CA GLU A 245 21.85 -21.38 27.74
C GLU A 245 21.64 -20.28 26.70
N GLY A 246 22.52 -20.17 25.70
CA GLY A 246 22.37 -19.21 24.61
C GLY A 246 21.19 -19.55 23.70
N ALA A 247 20.98 -20.84 23.39
CA ALA A 247 19.79 -21.31 22.68
C ALA A 247 18.49 -20.90 23.39
N ARG A 248 18.40 -21.14 24.71
CA ARG A 248 17.21 -20.77 25.49
C ARG A 248 16.98 -19.26 25.54
N ALA A 249 18.06 -18.48 25.68
CA ALA A 249 17.96 -17.02 25.68
C ALA A 249 17.54 -16.48 24.30
N PHE A 250 18.01 -17.08 23.21
CA PHE A 250 17.61 -16.73 21.86
C PHE A 250 16.14 -17.04 21.65
N LEU A 251 15.68 -18.25 21.98
CA LEU A 251 14.30 -18.67 21.79
C LEU A 251 13.31 -17.78 22.52
N ARG A 252 13.61 -17.37 23.76
CA ARG A 252 12.76 -16.42 24.50
C ARG A 252 12.68 -15.07 23.80
N TRP A 253 13.82 -14.53 23.38
CA TRP A 253 13.85 -13.24 22.69
C TRP A 253 13.21 -13.31 21.29
N SER A 254 13.40 -14.40 20.54
CA SER A 254 12.78 -14.58 19.23
C SER A 254 11.27 -14.80 19.34
N GLU A 255 10.80 -15.40 20.44
CA GLU A 255 9.37 -15.46 20.80
C GLU A 255 8.79 -14.07 21.05
N ASP A 256 9.49 -13.19 21.78
CA ASP A 256 9.06 -11.78 21.94
C ASP A 256 8.95 -11.04 20.58
N VAL A 257 9.88 -11.30 19.65
CA VAL A 257 9.84 -10.75 18.29
C VAL A 257 8.65 -11.31 17.52
N TYR A 258 8.39 -12.62 17.62
CA TYR A 258 7.23 -13.28 17.03
C TYR A 258 5.92 -12.68 17.55
N ASP A 259 5.78 -12.54 18.87
CA ASP A 259 4.57 -12.00 19.50
C ASP A 259 4.33 -10.54 19.08
N CYS A 260 5.39 -9.74 18.98
CA CYS A 260 5.29 -8.37 18.49
C CYS A 260 4.81 -8.30 17.03
N LEU A 261 5.35 -9.15 16.15
CA LEU A 261 4.91 -9.26 14.75
C LEU A 261 3.46 -9.76 14.68
N ALA A 262 3.14 -10.79 15.44
CA ALA A 262 1.82 -11.40 15.51
C ALA A 262 0.76 -10.40 15.96
N ALA A 263 1.07 -9.57 16.97
CA ALA A 263 0.19 -8.51 17.47
C ALA A 263 -0.03 -7.41 16.42
N ARG A 264 1.04 -6.94 15.75
CA ARG A 264 0.94 -5.89 14.73
C ARG A 264 0.20 -6.31 13.45
N LEU A 265 0.16 -7.61 13.19
CA LEU A 265 -0.51 -8.17 12.02
C LEU A 265 -1.89 -8.77 12.34
N VAL A 266 -2.43 -8.56 13.54
CA VAL A 266 -3.80 -9.00 13.87
C VAL A 266 -4.82 -8.37 12.92
N GLY A 267 -4.70 -7.06 12.67
CA GLY A 267 -5.63 -6.35 11.79
C GLY A 267 -5.59 -6.79 10.32
N LEU A 268 -4.54 -7.49 9.86
CA LEU A 268 -4.56 -8.06 8.50
C LEU A 268 -5.62 -9.13 8.33
N ARG A 269 -6.02 -9.84 9.40
CA ARG A 269 -7.09 -10.84 9.31
C ARG A 269 -8.42 -10.22 8.93
N GLU A 270 -8.69 -9.00 9.41
CA GLU A 270 -9.90 -8.26 9.07
C GLU A 270 -9.91 -7.90 7.58
N LEU A 271 -8.75 -7.57 6.99
CA LEU A 271 -8.61 -7.34 5.56
C LEU A 271 -8.72 -8.62 4.72
N GLU A 272 -8.16 -9.72 5.21
CA GLU A 272 -8.27 -11.03 4.55
C GLU A 272 -9.73 -11.54 4.56
N GLY A 273 -10.51 -11.21 5.59
CA GLY A 273 -11.93 -11.51 5.69
C GLY A 273 -12.84 -10.71 4.75
N LEU A 274 -12.35 -9.69 4.03
CA LEU A 274 -13.13 -8.95 3.04
C LEU A 274 -13.50 -9.78 1.79
N MET A 275 -12.99 -11.01 1.70
CA MET A 275 -13.30 -11.97 0.62
C MET A 275 -14.54 -12.84 0.88
N GLU A 276 -14.96 -12.95 2.15
CA GLU A 276 -16.10 -13.79 2.58
C GLU A 276 -17.42 -13.00 2.56
#